data_AF-A0A957VKV3-F1
#
_entry.id   AF-A0A957VKV3-F1
#
_cell.length_a   1.000
_cell.length_b   1.000
_cell.length_c   1.000
_cell.angle_alpha   90.00
_cell.angle_beta   90.00
_cell.angle_gamma   90.00
#
_symmetry.space_group_name_H-M   'P 1'
#
loop_
_entity.id
_entity.type
_entity.pdbx_description
1 polymer ?
#
loop_
_entity_poly.entity_id
_entity_poly.type
_entity_poly.pdbx_seq_one_letter_code
_entity_poly.pdbx_strand_id
1 'polypeptide(L)'
;LLAQLAHNLVIWTRNDLAQADQRLATYGIQRTVRDALQIPGSIQVDPDGHIQRIMLNGRHPLAPAFHRAFAPMLARDDLSPILGKN
;
A
#
# COMPACT_ATOMS: atom_id res chain seq x y z
N LEU A 1 14.65 14.02 11.54
CA LEU A 1 14.92 13.12 10.40
C LEU A 1 13.85 12.02 10.28
N LEU A 2 13.64 11.15 11.28
CA LEU A 2 12.64 10.09 11.20
C LEU A 2 11.18 10.59 11.04
N ALA A 3 10.79 11.61 11.82
CA ALA A 3 9.45 12.20 11.72
C ALA A 3 9.17 12.81 10.33
N GLN A 4 10.18 13.42 9.71
CA GLN A 4 10.05 13.97 8.36
C GLN A 4 9.90 12.87 7.32
N LEU A 5 10.63 11.76 7.46
CA LEU A 5 10.50 10.62 6.56
C LEU A 5 9.10 9.98 6.67
N ALA A 6 8.59 9.79 7.89
CA ALA A 6 7.25 9.29 8.10
C ALA A 6 6.20 10.21 7.47
N HIS A 7 6.35 11.52 7.63
CA HIS A 7 5.48 12.50 6.98
C HIS A 7 5.54 12.38 5.45
N ASN A 8 6.75 12.35 4.87
CA ASN A 8 6.94 12.24 3.43
C ASN A 8 6.31 10.95 2.87
N LEU A 9 6.51 9.82 3.56
CA LEU A 9 5.93 8.54 3.16
C LEU A 9 4.40 8.59 3.10
N VAL A 10 3.76 9.24 4.08
CA VAL A 10 2.29 9.40 4.09
C VAL A 10 1.83 10.28 2.94
N ILE A 11 2.56 11.36 2.63
CA ILE A 11 2.23 12.25 1.51
C ILE A 11 2.38 11.54 0.17
N TRP A 12 3.46 10.81 -0.05
CA TRP A 12 3.66 10.02 -1.28
C TRP A 12 2.56 8.97 -1.45
N THR A 13 2.32 8.17 -0.41
CA THR A 13 1.26 7.15 -0.42
C THR A 13 -0.10 7.76 -0.75
N ARG A 14 -0.43 8.90 -0.14
CA ARG A 14 -1.69 9.61 -0.41
C ARG A 14 -1.79 10.01 -1.89
N ASN A 15 -0.72 10.57 -2.45
CA ASN A 15 -0.72 11.06 -3.82
C ASN A 15 -0.87 9.91 -4.82
N ASP A 16 -0.16 8.80 -4.62
CA ASP A 16 -0.25 7.61 -5.47
C ASP A 16 -1.67 7.00 -5.43
N LEU A 17 -2.27 6.91 -4.23
CA LEU A 17 -3.64 6.46 -4.07
C LEU A 17 -4.66 7.39 -4.73
N ALA A 18 -4.46 8.70 -4.64
CA ALA A 18 -5.34 9.69 -5.28
C ALA A 18 -5.28 9.60 -6.81
N GLN A 19 -4.11 9.29 -7.38
CA GLN A 19 -3.96 9.05 -8.82
C GLN A 19 -4.67 7.75 -9.26
N ALA A 20 -4.66 6.71 -8.43
CA ALA A 20 -5.29 5.42 -8.74
C ALA A 20 -6.82 5.41 -8.51
N ASP A 21 -7.34 6.24 -7.59
CA ASP A 21 -8.77 6.38 -7.32
C ASP A 21 -9.10 7.78 -6.79
N GLN A 22 -9.82 8.57 -7.60
CA GLN A 22 -10.17 9.95 -7.29
C GLN A 22 -10.92 10.13 -5.96
N ARG A 23 -11.63 9.09 -5.47
CA ARG A 23 -12.32 9.14 -4.17
C ARG A 23 -11.32 9.32 -3.02
N LEU A 24 -10.11 8.79 -3.18
CA LEU A 24 -9.03 8.86 -2.20
C LEU A 24 -8.31 10.21 -2.21
N ALA A 25 -8.53 11.06 -3.20
CA ALA A 25 -8.02 12.44 -3.18
C ALA A 25 -8.56 13.24 -1.98
N THR A 26 -9.75 12.88 -1.48
CA THR A 26 -10.38 13.50 -0.30
C THR A 26 -9.83 12.99 1.04
N TYR A 27 -8.93 12.00 1.02
CA TYR A 27 -8.30 11.49 2.23
C TYR A 27 -7.28 12.53 2.69
N GLY A 28 -7.48 13.07 3.89
CA GLY A 28 -6.44 13.78 4.62
C GLY A 28 -5.43 12.81 5.22
N ILE A 29 -4.31 13.33 5.71
CA ILE A 29 -3.21 12.57 6.33
C ILE A 29 -3.72 11.51 7.33
N GLN A 30 -4.66 11.88 8.20
CA GLN A 30 -5.19 10.98 9.23
C GLN A 30 -5.94 9.76 8.65
N ARG A 31 -6.73 9.95 7.58
CA ARG A 31 -7.43 8.85 6.91
C ARG A 31 -6.48 8.00 6.08
N THR A 32 -5.45 8.59 5.46
CA THR A 32 -4.40 7.82 4.79
C THR A 32 -3.72 6.85 5.77
N VAL A 33 -3.30 7.35 6.94
CA VAL A 33 -2.65 6.50 7.95
C VAL A 33 -3.61 5.45 8.50
N ARG A 34 -4.85 5.83 8.85
CA ARG A 34 -5.80 4.91 9.48
C ARG A 34 -6.36 3.88 8.52
N ASP A 35 -6.72 4.28 7.31
CA ASP A 35 -7.53 3.43 6.45
C ASP A 35 -6.66 2.76 5.37
N ALA A 36 -5.71 3.49 4.79
CA ALA A 36 -4.88 2.98 3.70
C ALA A 36 -3.60 2.28 4.17
N LEU A 37 -2.94 2.78 5.22
CA LEU A 37 -1.75 2.14 5.79
C LEU A 37 -2.08 1.03 6.81
N GLN A 38 -3.38 0.80 7.09
CA GLN A 38 -3.83 -0.32 7.93
C GLN A 38 -4.63 -1.37 7.14
N ILE A 39 -4.49 -1.43 5.81
CA ILE A 39 -5.09 -2.50 5.02
C ILE A 39 -4.52 -3.84 5.54
N PRO A 40 -5.37 -4.75 6.05
CA PRO A 40 -4.89 -6.03 6.56
C PRO A 40 -4.24 -6.85 5.46
N GLY A 41 -3.18 -7.56 5.78
CA GLY A 41 -2.42 -8.34 4.80
C GLY A 41 -1.30 -9.12 5.45
N SER A 42 -0.44 -9.71 4.62
CA SER A 42 0.75 -10.42 5.05
C SER A 42 1.88 -10.20 4.05
N ILE A 43 3.11 -10.24 4.56
CA ILE A 43 4.33 -10.22 3.76
C ILE A 43 5.08 -11.51 4.10
N GLN A 44 5.40 -12.30 3.07
CA GLN A 44 6.27 -13.45 3.21
C GLN A 44 7.67 -13.04 2.79
N VAL A 45 8.62 -13.39 3.64
CA VAL A 45 10.03 -13.06 3.51
C VAL A 45 10.80 -14.37 3.55
N ASP A 46 11.84 -14.47 2.74
CA ASP A 46 12.74 -15.62 2.78
C ASP A 46 13.73 -15.56 3.96
N PRO A 47 14.53 -16.61 4.19
CA PRO A 47 15.52 -16.62 5.27
C PRO A 47 16.61 -15.53 5.15
N ASP A 48 16.86 -15.02 3.95
CA ASP A 48 17.85 -13.99 3.66
C ASP A 48 17.29 -12.56 3.79
N GLY A 49 15.97 -12.43 4.01
CA GLY A 49 15.28 -11.16 4.22
C GLY A 49 14.65 -10.57 2.95
N HIS A 50 14.64 -11.29 1.83
CA HIS A 50 13.99 -10.84 0.60
C HIS A 50 12.49 -11.08 0.62
N ILE A 51 11.73 -10.10 0.18
CA ILE A 51 10.28 -10.21 0.06
C ILE A 51 9.97 -11.21 -1.07
N GLN A 52 9.24 -12.28 -0.75
CA GLN A 52 8.77 -13.25 -1.75
C GLN A 52 7.31 -13.02 -2.15
N ARG A 53 6.49 -12.51 -1.23
CA ARG A 53 5.06 -12.32 -1.47
C ARG A 53 4.48 -11.20 -0.62
N ILE A 54 3.65 -10.38 -1.23
CA ILE A 54 2.80 -9.40 -0.54
C ILE A 54 1.35 -9.81 -0.80
N MET A 55 0.57 -10.02 0.25
CA MET A 55 -0.85 -10.35 0.15
C MET A 55 -1.66 -9.31 0.90
N LEU A 56 -2.68 -8.75 0.24
CA LEU A 56 -3.65 -7.85 0.85
C LEU A 56 -4.97 -8.59 1.03
N ASN A 57 -5.71 -8.27 2.10
CA ASN A 57 -7.07 -8.76 2.25
C ASN A 57 -7.96 -8.14 1.17
N GLY A 58 -8.35 -8.95 0.18
CA GLY A 58 -9.17 -8.52 -0.95
C GLY A 58 -10.59 -8.10 -0.56
N ARG A 59 -11.05 -8.41 0.66
CA ARG A 59 -12.33 -7.92 1.19
C ARG A 59 -12.24 -6.48 1.70
N HIS A 60 -11.02 -5.96 1.91
CA HIS A 60 -10.83 -4.60 2.39
C HIS A 60 -11.17 -3.60 1.26
N PRO A 61 -12.01 -2.58 1.51
CA PRO A 61 -12.49 -1.66 0.46
C PRO A 61 -11.38 -0.94 -0.31
N LEU A 62 -10.24 -0.71 0.33
CA LEU A 62 -9.09 -0.01 -0.26
C LEU A 62 -8.07 -0.93 -0.94
N ALA A 63 -8.16 -2.25 -0.77
CA ALA A 63 -7.17 -3.16 -1.33
C ALA A 63 -7.07 -3.10 -2.88
N PRO A 64 -8.18 -2.98 -3.65
CA PRO A 64 -8.09 -2.83 -5.10
C PRO A 64 -7.44 -1.51 -5.53
N ALA A 65 -7.73 -0.41 -4.83
CA ALA A 65 -7.12 0.89 -5.12
C ALA A 65 -5.61 0.87 -4.82
N PHE A 66 -5.23 0.30 -3.68
CA PHE A 66 -3.82 0.10 -3.32
C PHE A 66 -3.10 -0.76 -4.35
N HIS A 67 -3.68 -1.90 -4.74
CA HIS A 67 -3.10 -2.76 -5.77
C HIS A 67 -2.85 -1.98 -7.07
N ARG A 68 -3.83 -1.22 -7.56
CA ARG A 68 -3.67 -0.42 -8.79
C ARG A 68 -2.59 0.66 -8.66
N ALA A 69 -2.49 1.31 -7.51
CA ALA A 69 -1.49 2.35 -7.26
C ALA A 69 -0.06 1.79 -7.24
N PHE A 70 0.15 0.67 -6.54
CA PHE A 70 1.51 0.22 -6.19
C PHE A 70 2.01 -0.99 -6.98
N ALA A 71 1.13 -1.77 -7.62
CA ALA A 71 1.57 -2.92 -8.44
C ALA A 71 2.57 -2.52 -9.55
N PRO A 72 2.41 -1.40 -10.29
CA PRO A 72 3.39 -1.02 -11.31
C PRO A 72 4.77 -0.67 -10.74
N MET A 73 4.81 -0.11 -9.53
CA MET A 73 6.06 0.21 -8.85
C MET A 73 6.75 -1.07 -8.37
N LEU A 74 5.99 -1.95 -7.69
CA LEU A 74 6.50 -3.21 -7.15
C LEU A 74 6.95 -4.18 -8.25
N ALA A 75 6.31 -4.15 -9.42
CA ALA A 75 6.69 -4.99 -10.55
C ALA A 75 8.11 -4.70 -11.07
N ARG A 76 8.69 -3.53 -10.73
CA ARG A 76 10.10 -3.22 -11.05
C ARG A 76 11.10 -4.04 -10.25
N ASP A 77 10.65 -4.56 -9.10
CA ASP A 77 11.41 -5.40 -8.20
C ASP A 77 10.92 -6.87 -8.24
N ASP A 78 10.23 -7.26 -9.32
CA ASP A 78 9.58 -8.56 -9.50
C ASP A 78 8.54 -8.91 -8.41
N LEU A 79 8.00 -7.89 -7.74
CA LEU A 79 6.97 -8.02 -6.71
C LEU A 79 5.59 -7.64 -7.24
N SER A 80 4.55 -8.29 -6.72
CA SER A 80 3.18 -7.88 -6.96
C SER A 80 2.31 -8.13 -5.73
N PRO A 81 1.49 -7.16 -5.30
CA PRO A 81 0.51 -7.38 -4.25
C PRO A 81 -0.59 -8.31 -4.76
N ILE A 82 -0.90 -9.37 -4.03
CA ILE A 82 -1.96 -10.32 -4.39
C ILE A 82 -3.20 -10.03 -3.53
N LEU A 83 -4.38 -9.97 -4.13
CA LEU A 83 -5.63 -9.85 -3.40
C LEU A 83 -6.11 -11.24 -2.95
N GLY A 84 -5.93 -11.55 -1.67
CA GLY A 84 -6.26 -12.85 -1.08
C GLY A 84 -7.52 -12.83 -0.20
N LYS A 85 -8.06 -14.01 0.10
CA LYS A 85 -9.04 -14.19 1.18
C LYS A 85 -8.26 -14.40 2.46
N ASN A 86 -8.08 -13.34 3.24
CA ASN A 86 -7.52 -13.40 4.60
C ASN A 86 -8.66 -13.42 5.61
#